data_AF-A0A076LD99-F1
#
_entry.id   AF-A0A076LD99-F1
#
_cell.length_a   1.000
_cell.length_b   1.000
_cell.length_c   1.000
_cell.angle_alpha   90.00
_cell.angle_beta   90.00
_cell.angle_gamma   90.00
#
_symmetry.space_group_name_H-M   'P 1'
#
loop_
_entity.id
_entity.type
_entity.pdbx_description
1 polymer ?
#
loop_
_entity_poly.entity_id
_entity_poly.type
_entity_poly.pdbx_seq_one_letter_code
_entity_poly.pdbx_strand_id
1 'polypeptide(L)'
;MPLLHWDNMRKIELHHVFVILSCIYLIFSDISINSAVIFLFSAIFFYISFIAGKRLYYLICIDKENLKINLKKHYNFGIFLMIVGLIAVISDLIWVKDVPLFNPLSRKFLNVYFTTLSHLFLVGWAIVVASSDIDKKKVLFYTIIFSILIMLLGYRTNVLVLLISVGAILYYKNKISNREILKYGILVFVILLGLSILRLYALRVEGNPITSRITLTMSVYDIIFNNFNGVFNGYIHYAAIFSYFGLCNGARTVIAKTLGIYSVSITPTIVGAIVGDYGTLAIIPYFGMLGIFLGFFYKLAKDFRGVYLGIYGILFAYTLIGIESGILDLDVILYYFFGLILCIYVILLRKLKR
;
A
#
# COMPACT_ATOMS: atom_id res chain seq x y z
N MET A 1 22.86 33.32 21.96
CA MET A 1 22.08 32.84 20.79
C MET A 1 21.49 31.49 21.16
N PRO A 2 20.18 31.40 21.44
CA PRO A 2 19.61 30.14 21.90
C PRO A 2 19.52 29.16 20.72
N LEU A 3 20.15 28.00 20.89
CA LEU A 3 19.99 26.83 20.04
C LEU A 3 18.51 26.47 19.99
N LEU A 4 17.89 26.67 18.83
CA LEU A 4 16.55 26.17 18.52
C LEU A 4 16.55 24.65 18.74
N HIS A 5 15.93 24.21 19.84
CA HIS A 5 15.58 22.81 20.06
C HIS A 5 14.70 22.33 18.91
N TRP A 6 15.26 21.52 18.02
CA TRP A 6 14.57 20.78 16.95
C TRP A 6 13.69 19.62 17.49
N ASP A 7 13.38 19.58 18.78
CA ASP A 7 12.68 18.47 19.42
C ASP A 7 11.14 18.54 19.32
N ASN A 8 10.58 19.63 18.77
CA ASN A 8 9.15 19.77 18.54
C ASN A 8 8.71 19.50 17.09
N MET A 9 9.46 18.69 16.35
CA MET A 9 9.04 18.24 15.02
C MET A 9 7.83 17.31 15.14
N ARG A 10 6.62 17.84 14.87
CA ARG A 10 5.39 17.06 14.70
C ARG A 10 5.70 15.83 13.84
N LYS A 11 5.18 14.67 14.26
CA LYS A 11 5.39 13.42 13.52
C LYS A 11 4.89 13.57 12.09
N ILE A 12 5.65 13.04 11.14
CA ILE A 12 5.26 12.94 9.74
C ILE A 12 4.13 11.91 9.65
N GLU A 13 2.93 12.36 9.30
CA GLU A 13 1.74 11.51 9.14
C GLU A 13 1.53 11.10 7.67
N LEU A 14 0.76 10.03 7.42
CA LEU A 14 0.53 9.46 6.10
C LEU A 14 0.15 10.50 5.04
N HIS A 15 -0.77 11.41 5.37
CA HIS A 15 -1.22 12.43 4.43
C HIS A 15 -0.13 13.40 3.99
N HIS A 16 0.87 13.69 4.85
CA HIS A 16 2.01 14.51 4.45
C HIS A 16 2.85 13.77 3.40
N VAL A 17 3.16 12.49 3.67
CA VAL A 17 3.95 11.66 2.75
C VAL A 17 3.23 11.45 1.43
N PHE A 18 1.91 11.22 1.48
CA PHE A 18 1.09 11.07 0.29
C PHE A 18 1.15 12.31 -0.61
N VAL A 19 0.93 13.51 -0.05
CA VAL A 19 1.02 14.77 -0.81
C VAL A 19 2.42 14.99 -1.36
N ILE A 20 3.48 14.75 -0.57
CA ILE A 20 4.87 14.90 -1.03
C ILE A 20 5.15 13.96 -2.21
N LEU A 21 4.77 12.68 -2.11
CA LEU A 21 4.94 11.73 -3.21
C LEU A 21 4.12 12.12 -4.44
N SER A 22 2.89 12.58 -4.26
CA SER A 22 2.07 13.08 -5.36
C SER A 22 2.73 14.26 -6.08
N CYS A 23 3.30 15.21 -5.33
CA CYS A 23 4.05 16.33 -5.92
C CYS A 23 5.31 15.86 -6.66
N ILE A 24 6.05 14.90 -6.10
CA ILE A 24 7.22 14.31 -6.77
C ILE A 24 6.81 13.69 -8.11
N TYR A 25 5.73 12.89 -8.12
CA TYR A 25 5.25 12.27 -9.35
C TYR A 25 4.85 13.31 -10.40
N LEU A 26 4.20 14.40 -10.01
CA LEU A 26 3.82 15.49 -10.91
C LEU A 26 5.03 16.22 -11.50
N ILE A 27 6.06 16.49 -10.68
CA ILE A 27 7.28 17.19 -11.12
C ILE A 27 8.05 16.37 -12.17
N PHE A 28 8.07 15.04 -12.02
CA PHE A 28 8.78 14.14 -12.91
C PHE A 28 7.92 13.56 -14.04
N SER A 29 6.72 14.12 -14.27
CA SER A 29 5.79 13.64 -15.30
C SER A 29 5.44 14.70 -16.32
N ASP A 30 5.34 14.29 -17.59
CA ASP A 30 4.87 15.13 -18.70
C ASP A 30 3.38 14.88 -18.95
N ILE A 31 2.51 15.43 -18.11
CA ILE A 31 1.05 15.29 -18.23
C ILE A 31 0.37 16.64 -18.49
N SER A 32 -0.85 16.61 -19.03
CA SER A 32 -1.63 17.83 -19.24
C SER A 32 -1.87 18.61 -17.92
N ILE A 33 -1.95 19.94 -18.03
CA ILE A 33 -2.15 20.82 -16.86
C ILE A 33 -3.44 20.46 -16.13
N ASN A 34 -4.51 20.14 -16.88
CA ASN A 34 -5.80 19.78 -16.29
C ASN A 34 -5.73 18.49 -15.47
N SER A 35 -5.06 17.45 -15.99
CA SER A 35 -4.90 16.19 -15.26
C SER A 35 -4.00 16.37 -14.04
N ALA A 36 -2.96 17.20 -14.12
CA ALA A 36 -2.10 17.57 -12.99
C ALA A 36 -2.87 18.28 -11.87
N VAL A 37 -3.72 19.27 -12.22
CA VAL A 37 -4.56 20.00 -11.25
C VAL A 37 -5.50 19.05 -10.52
N ILE A 38 -6.14 18.13 -11.25
CA ILE A 38 -7.07 17.15 -10.67
C ILE A 38 -6.33 16.14 -9.77
N PHE A 39 -5.13 15.71 -10.17
CA PHE A 39 -4.30 14.84 -9.36
C PHE A 39 -3.89 15.54 -8.05
N LEU A 40 -3.47 16.80 -8.13
CA LEU A 40 -3.10 17.59 -6.95
C LEU A 40 -4.32 17.88 -6.06
N PHE A 41 -5.48 18.18 -6.66
CA PHE A 41 -6.74 18.33 -5.95
C PHE A 41 -7.10 17.06 -5.17
N SER A 42 -6.94 15.88 -5.77
CA SER A 42 -7.18 14.60 -5.10
C SER A 42 -6.29 14.41 -3.85
N ALA A 43 -5.02 14.81 -3.94
CA ALA A 43 -4.07 14.72 -2.83
C ALA A 43 -4.41 15.71 -1.70
N ILE A 44 -4.80 16.94 -2.04
CA ILE A 44 -5.27 17.93 -1.05
C ILE A 44 -6.56 17.46 -0.39
N PHE A 45 -7.50 16.92 -1.17
CA PHE A 45 -8.77 16.43 -0.64
C PHE A 45 -8.54 15.28 0.35
N PHE A 46 -7.70 14.31 -0.03
CA PHE A 46 -7.26 13.24 0.88
C PHE A 46 -6.66 13.80 2.19
N TYR A 47 -5.81 14.82 2.09
CA TYR A 47 -5.20 15.46 3.26
C TYR A 47 -6.27 16.04 4.21
N ILE A 48 -7.23 16.81 3.69
CA ILE A 48 -8.31 17.41 4.47
C ILE A 48 -9.17 16.32 5.11
N SER A 49 -9.55 15.30 4.33
CA SER A 49 -10.38 14.19 4.78
C SER A 49 -9.69 13.34 5.85
N PHE A 50 -8.37 13.17 5.77
CA PHE A 50 -7.59 12.51 6.83
C PHE A 50 -7.64 13.27 8.16
N ILE A 51 -7.54 14.60 8.12
CA ILE A 51 -7.69 15.44 9.31
C ILE A 51 -9.11 15.32 9.87
N ALA A 52 -10.12 15.31 9.01
CA ALA A 52 -11.51 15.09 9.42
C ALA A 52 -11.69 13.72 10.10
N GLY A 53 -11.12 12.64 9.55
CA GLY A 53 -11.12 11.31 10.17
C GLY A 53 -10.47 11.26 11.55
N LYS A 54 -9.35 11.98 11.74
CA LYS A 54 -8.73 12.15 13.06
C LYS A 54 -9.65 12.86 14.05
N ARG A 55 -10.38 13.89 13.61
CA ARG A 55 -11.35 14.60 14.47
C ARG A 55 -12.53 13.71 14.82
N LEU A 56 -13.03 12.92 13.86
CA LEU A 56 -14.10 11.96 14.06
C LEU A 56 -13.76 10.96 15.18
N TYR A 57 -12.52 10.49 15.25
CA TYR A 57 -12.07 9.63 16.34
C TYR A 57 -12.27 10.25 17.72
N TYR A 58 -11.90 11.54 17.88
CA TYR A 58 -12.06 12.24 19.14
C TYR A 58 -13.53 12.50 19.48
N LEU A 59 -14.37 12.80 18.49
CA LEU A 59 -15.82 12.94 18.69
C LEU A 59 -16.48 11.63 19.15
N ILE A 60 -15.94 10.50 18.70
CA ILE A 60 -16.43 9.18 19.10
C ILE A 60 -15.92 8.81 20.52
N CYS A 61 -15.05 9.58 21.19
CA CYS A 61 -14.60 9.36 22.58
C CYS A 61 -14.44 7.86 22.93
N ILE A 62 -13.49 7.19 22.29
CA ILE A 62 -13.25 5.76 22.50
C ILE A 62 -12.48 5.58 23.80
N ASP A 63 -13.09 4.89 24.77
CA ASP A 63 -12.48 4.62 26.07
C ASP A 63 -11.33 3.63 25.95
N LYS A 64 -10.11 4.13 26.15
CA LYS A 64 -8.87 3.33 26.05
C LYS A 64 -8.76 2.27 27.14
N GLU A 65 -9.28 2.56 28.33
CA GLU A 65 -9.14 1.70 29.52
C GLU A 65 -10.04 0.46 29.46
N ASN A 66 -11.17 0.56 28.77
CA ASN A 66 -12.19 -0.49 28.70
C ASN A 66 -11.91 -1.57 27.63
N LEU A 67 -10.94 -1.33 26.73
CA LEU A 67 -10.52 -2.24 25.67
C LEU A 67 -9.14 -2.82 26.03
N LYS A 68 -9.14 -3.81 26.94
CA LYS A 68 -7.94 -4.60 27.25
C LYS A 68 -7.53 -5.44 26.04
N ILE A 69 -6.60 -4.94 25.25
CA ILE A 69 -6.05 -5.67 24.11
C ILE A 69 -5.00 -6.68 24.57
N ASN A 70 -5.24 -7.95 24.23
CA ASN A 70 -4.30 -9.02 24.51
C ASN A 70 -3.25 -9.11 23.37
N LEU A 71 -2.13 -8.41 23.56
CA LEU A 71 -1.00 -8.40 22.61
C LEU A 71 -0.42 -9.80 22.35
N LYS A 72 -0.50 -10.73 23.32
CA LYS A 72 -0.02 -12.11 23.13
C LYS A 72 -0.89 -12.88 22.13
N LYS A 73 -2.23 -12.71 22.19
CA LYS A 73 -3.14 -13.29 21.18
C LYS A 73 -2.87 -12.70 19.79
N HIS A 74 -2.65 -11.39 19.72
CA HIS A 74 -2.33 -10.69 18.47
C HIS A 74 -1.01 -11.18 17.86
N TYR A 75 0.01 -11.41 18.70
CA TYR A 75 1.29 -11.97 18.28
C TYR A 75 1.14 -13.40 17.74
N ASN A 76 0.43 -14.28 18.45
CA ASN A 76 0.17 -15.65 17.99
C ASN A 76 -0.61 -15.67 16.67
N PHE A 77 -1.59 -14.77 16.52
CA PHE A 77 -2.32 -14.60 15.27
C PHE A 77 -1.40 -14.16 14.12
N GLY A 78 -0.49 -13.22 14.36
CA GLY A 78 0.51 -12.81 13.38
C GLY A 78 1.44 -13.96 12.96
N ILE A 79 1.91 -14.77 13.92
CA ILE A 79 2.72 -15.97 13.62
C ILE A 79 1.92 -16.97 12.78
N PHE A 80 0.67 -17.23 13.13
CA PHE A 80 -0.18 -18.15 12.39
C PHE A 80 -0.30 -17.72 10.92
N LEU A 81 -0.59 -16.43 10.66
CA LEU A 81 -0.64 -15.89 9.30
C LEU A 81 0.70 -16.00 8.57
N MET A 82 1.81 -15.78 9.28
CA MET A 82 3.15 -15.90 8.73
C MET A 82 3.47 -17.34 8.31
N ILE A 83 3.08 -18.33 9.11
CA ILE A 83 3.28 -19.76 8.78
C ILE A 83 2.44 -20.14 7.55
N VAL A 84 1.17 -19.77 7.52
CA VAL A 84 0.28 -20.03 6.38
C VAL A 84 0.84 -19.40 5.10
N GLY A 85 1.27 -18.14 5.18
CA GLY A 85 1.87 -17.45 4.04
C GLY A 85 3.18 -18.08 3.58
N LEU A 86 4.03 -18.54 4.51
CA LEU A 86 5.30 -19.21 4.16
C LEU A 86 5.07 -20.55 3.47
N ILE A 87 4.10 -21.35 3.94
CA ILE A 87 3.69 -22.59 3.27
C ILE A 87 3.22 -22.29 1.85
N ALA A 88 2.46 -21.21 1.66
CA ALA A 88 1.98 -20.80 0.34
C ALA A 88 3.11 -20.36 -0.59
N VAL A 89 4.09 -19.58 -0.10
CA VAL A 89 5.30 -19.20 -0.89
C VAL A 89 6.04 -20.45 -1.38
N ILE A 90 6.27 -21.42 -0.48
CA ILE A 90 6.97 -22.66 -0.83
C ILE A 90 6.14 -23.48 -1.84
N SER A 91 4.83 -23.56 -1.64
CA SER A 91 3.93 -24.29 -2.54
C SER A 91 3.93 -23.70 -3.95
N ASP A 92 3.97 -22.37 -4.07
CA ASP A 92 4.01 -21.67 -5.36
C ASP A 92 5.34 -21.93 -6.10
N LEU A 93 6.47 -21.93 -5.36
CA LEU A 93 7.78 -22.28 -5.93
C LEU A 93 7.85 -23.75 -6.38
N ILE A 94 7.28 -24.67 -5.61
CA ILE A 94 7.19 -26.10 -5.97
C ILE A 94 6.30 -26.28 -7.20
N TRP A 95 5.19 -25.54 -7.29
CA TRP A 95 4.25 -25.61 -8.41
C TRP A 95 4.90 -25.20 -9.72
N VAL A 96 5.61 -24.06 -9.71
CA VAL A 96 6.27 -23.53 -10.90
C VAL A 96 7.56 -24.31 -11.25
N LYS A 97 8.16 -25.02 -10.28
CA LYS A 97 9.43 -25.77 -10.40
C LYS A 97 10.63 -24.92 -10.86
N ASP A 98 10.48 -23.61 -10.82
CA ASP A 98 11.46 -22.62 -11.23
C ASP A 98 11.29 -21.40 -10.33
N VAL A 99 12.28 -20.51 -10.29
CA VAL A 99 12.26 -19.31 -9.46
C VAL A 99 11.86 -18.12 -10.33
N PRO A 100 10.66 -17.55 -10.15
CA PRO A 100 10.15 -16.47 -11.01
C PRO A 100 10.97 -15.17 -11.00
N LEU A 101 11.85 -15.01 -9.99
CA LEU A 101 12.85 -13.95 -9.95
C LEU A 101 13.87 -14.06 -11.09
N PHE A 102 14.39 -15.26 -11.35
CA PHE A 102 15.42 -15.50 -12.37
C PHE A 102 14.84 -15.72 -13.76
N ASN A 103 13.63 -16.28 -13.84
CA ASN A 103 12.91 -16.48 -15.08
C ASN A 103 11.55 -15.75 -15.06
N PRO A 104 11.47 -14.53 -15.64
CA PRO A 104 10.23 -13.75 -15.66
C PRO A 104 9.05 -14.44 -16.35
N LEU A 105 9.30 -15.38 -17.27
CA LEU A 105 8.25 -16.14 -17.95
C LEU A 105 7.54 -17.10 -16.98
N SER A 106 8.27 -17.62 -16.00
CA SER A 106 7.78 -18.54 -14.98
C SER A 106 6.69 -17.92 -14.09
N ARG A 107 6.61 -16.57 -14.04
CA ARG A 107 5.53 -15.86 -13.33
C ARG A 107 4.14 -16.13 -13.90
N LYS A 108 4.02 -16.42 -15.19
CA LYS A 108 2.72 -16.71 -15.83
C LYS A 108 2.11 -18.02 -15.34
N PHE A 109 2.93 -18.90 -14.77
CA PHE A 109 2.50 -20.21 -14.27
C PHE A 109 2.26 -20.24 -12.76
N LEU A 110 2.43 -19.10 -12.07
CA LEU A 110 2.13 -18.99 -10.65
C LEU A 110 0.64 -19.23 -10.40
N ASN A 111 0.34 -19.95 -9.33
CA ASN A 111 -1.04 -20.23 -8.99
C ASN A 111 -1.61 -19.04 -8.21
N VAL A 112 -2.66 -18.42 -8.76
CA VAL A 112 -3.31 -17.23 -8.16
C VAL A 112 -3.70 -17.45 -6.69
N TYR A 113 -4.14 -18.66 -6.32
CA TYR A 113 -4.52 -18.98 -4.94
C TYR A 113 -3.31 -19.07 -3.99
N PHE A 114 -2.20 -19.66 -4.43
CA PHE A 114 -0.98 -19.71 -3.61
C PHE A 114 -0.32 -18.35 -3.51
N THR A 115 -0.28 -17.59 -4.60
CA THR A 115 0.25 -16.23 -4.58
C THR A 115 -0.56 -15.32 -3.65
N THR A 116 -1.89 -15.38 -3.67
CA THR A 116 -2.72 -14.58 -2.74
C THR A 116 -2.53 -14.98 -1.29
N LEU A 117 -2.47 -16.28 -1.00
CA LEU A 117 -2.17 -16.78 0.35
C LEU A 117 -0.77 -16.37 0.81
N SER A 118 0.20 -16.28 -0.11
CA SER A 118 1.56 -15.81 0.21
C SER A 118 1.56 -14.38 0.76
N HIS A 119 0.60 -13.54 0.37
CA HIS A 119 0.52 -12.17 0.87
C HIS A 119 0.10 -12.10 2.34
N LEU A 120 -0.52 -13.16 2.90
CA LEU A 120 -0.76 -13.27 4.34
C LEU A 120 0.55 -13.25 5.14
N PHE A 121 1.66 -13.65 4.52
CA PHE A 121 2.98 -13.55 5.13
C PHE A 121 3.34 -12.09 5.47
N LEU A 122 3.08 -11.16 4.54
CA LEU A 122 3.32 -9.72 4.71
C LEU A 122 2.54 -9.20 5.93
N VAL A 123 1.26 -9.61 6.00
CA VAL A 123 0.35 -9.22 7.08
C VAL A 123 0.78 -9.80 8.41
N GLY A 124 1.11 -11.09 8.42
CA GLY A 124 1.59 -11.80 9.59
C GLY A 124 2.81 -11.13 10.19
N TRP A 125 3.83 -10.83 9.37
CA TRP A 125 5.04 -10.16 9.84
C TRP A 125 4.77 -8.76 10.39
N ALA A 126 3.96 -7.95 9.69
CA ALA A 126 3.57 -6.63 10.16
C ALA A 126 2.87 -6.69 11.54
N ILE A 127 1.95 -7.63 11.74
CA ILE A 127 1.27 -7.83 13.02
C ILE A 127 2.25 -8.30 14.12
N VAL A 128 3.17 -9.21 13.79
CA VAL A 128 4.21 -9.69 14.72
C VAL A 128 5.07 -8.54 15.22
N VAL A 129 5.57 -7.70 14.31
CA VAL A 129 6.39 -6.52 14.66
C VAL A 129 5.57 -5.51 15.47
N ALA A 130 4.31 -5.30 15.11
CA ALA A 130 3.43 -4.40 15.84
C ALA A 130 3.12 -4.88 17.26
N SER A 131 3.00 -6.21 17.46
CA SER A 131 2.59 -6.82 18.73
C SER A 131 3.76 -7.16 19.67
N SER A 132 4.99 -7.25 19.16
CA SER A 132 6.18 -7.67 19.94
C SER A 132 7.16 -6.52 20.16
N ASP A 133 7.89 -6.56 21.28
CA ASP A 133 8.91 -5.56 21.61
C ASP A 133 10.33 -5.95 21.18
N ILE A 134 10.46 -6.59 20.01
CA ILE A 134 11.76 -6.98 19.42
C ILE A 134 12.65 -5.75 19.15
N ASP A 135 13.96 -5.89 19.34
CA ASP A 135 14.96 -4.86 19.05
C ASP A 135 14.89 -4.36 17.61
N LYS A 136 15.09 -3.04 17.40
CA LYS A 136 15.00 -2.43 16.07
C LYS A 136 15.92 -3.09 15.03
N LYS A 137 17.14 -3.45 15.43
CA LYS A 137 18.13 -4.11 14.55
C LYS A 137 17.66 -5.49 14.10
N LYS A 138 17.09 -6.29 15.01
CA LYS A 138 16.56 -7.63 14.71
C LYS A 138 15.35 -7.55 13.78
N VAL A 139 14.43 -6.62 14.05
CA VAL A 139 13.27 -6.39 13.17
C VAL A 139 13.73 -6.05 11.76
N LEU A 140 14.68 -5.11 11.60
CA LEU A 140 15.20 -4.73 10.29
C LEU A 140 15.90 -5.90 9.58
N PHE A 141 16.73 -6.66 10.30
CA PHE A 141 17.43 -7.81 9.75
C PHE A 141 16.47 -8.90 9.25
N TYR A 142 15.48 -9.30 10.07
CA TYR A 142 14.47 -10.25 9.65
C TYR A 142 13.62 -9.73 8.50
N THR A 143 13.28 -8.44 8.49
CA THR A 143 12.52 -7.83 7.39
C THR A 143 13.30 -7.90 6.07
N ILE A 144 14.62 -7.75 6.08
CA ILE A 144 15.46 -7.92 4.87
C ILE A 144 15.45 -9.38 4.41
N ILE A 145 15.64 -10.35 5.32
CA ILE A 145 15.58 -11.79 4.98
C ILE A 145 14.23 -12.14 4.36
N PHE A 146 13.14 -11.69 4.98
CA PHE A 146 11.78 -11.92 4.50
C PHE A 146 11.48 -11.20 3.19
N SER A 147 12.06 -10.01 2.99
CA SER A 147 11.98 -9.31 1.71
C SER A 147 12.64 -10.13 0.59
N ILE A 148 13.79 -10.76 0.86
CA ILE A 148 14.47 -11.63 -0.09
C ILE A 148 13.62 -12.87 -0.39
N LEU A 149 13.02 -13.49 0.63
CA LEU A 149 12.12 -14.63 0.47
C LEU A 149 10.95 -14.30 -0.48
N ILE A 150 10.27 -13.17 -0.26
CA ILE A 150 9.14 -12.74 -1.09
C ILE A 150 9.61 -12.33 -2.49
N MET A 151 10.82 -11.78 -2.61
CA MET A 151 11.43 -11.42 -3.89
C MET A 151 11.61 -12.65 -4.80
N LEU A 152 11.76 -13.87 -4.26
CA LEU A 152 11.87 -15.09 -5.05
C LEU A 152 10.66 -15.30 -5.99
N LEU A 153 9.47 -14.87 -5.57
CA LEU A 153 8.26 -14.91 -6.38
C LEU A 153 8.25 -13.84 -7.51
N GLY A 154 9.23 -12.93 -7.52
CA GLY A 154 9.36 -11.88 -8.53
C GLY A 154 8.45 -10.66 -8.31
N TYR A 155 7.78 -10.54 -7.16
CA TYR A 155 6.88 -9.44 -6.82
C TYR A 155 7.56 -8.30 -6.04
N ARG A 156 7.96 -7.26 -6.76
CA ARG A 156 8.67 -6.09 -6.18
C ARG A 156 7.78 -5.24 -5.29
N THR A 157 6.51 -5.08 -5.66
CA THR A 157 5.53 -4.31 -4.89
C THR A 157 5.36 -4.89 -3.51
N ASN A 158 5.31 -6.22 -3.38
CA ASN A 158 5.17 -6.89 -2.08
C ASN A 158 6.39 -6.65 -1.17
N VAL A 159 7.58 -6.61 -1.75
CA VAL A 159 8.80 -6.26 -1.02
C VAL A 159 8.75 -4.82 -0.52
N LEU A 160 8.28 -3.89 -1.35
CA LEU A 160 8.07 -2.51 -0.92
C LEU A 160 7.05 -2.39 0.20
N VAL A 161 5.92 -3.08 0.07
CA VAL A 161 4.87 -3.10 1.09
C VAL A 161 5.45 -3.56 2.42
N LEU A 162 6.24 -4.64 2.42
CA LEU A 162 6.88 -5.15 3.63
C LEU A 162 7.83 -4.11 4.24
N LEU A 163 8.71 -3.52 3.44
CA LEU A 163 9.70 -2.56 3.92
C LEU A 163 9.04 -1.27 4.45
N ILE A 164 8.11 -0.69 3.70
CA ILE A 164 7.42 0.54 4.08
C ILE A 164 6.53 0.30 5.31
N SER A 165 5.79 -0.82 5.35
CA SER A 165 4.91 -1.14 6.48
C SER A 165 5.68 -1.32 7.78
N VAL A 166 6.78 -2.06 7.79
CA VAL A 166 7.64 -2.22 8.98
C VAL A 166 8.25 -0.90 9.41
N GLY A 167 8.71 -0.07 8.46
CA GLY A 167 9.19 1.28 8.73
C GLY A 167 8.14 2.14 9.42
N ALA A 168 6.91 2.13 8.91
CA ALA A 168 5.77 2.84 9.51
C ALA A 168 5.46 2.33 10.92
N ILE A 169 5.41 1.01 11.13
CA ILE A 169 5.15 0.42 12.45
C ILE A 169 6.21 0.85 13.46
N LEU A 170 7.50 0.74 13.13
CA LEU A 170 8.60 1.14 14.01
C LEU A 170 8.55 2.64 14.35
N TYR A 171 8.19 3.48 13.37
CA TYR A 171 8.01 4.91 13.54
C TYR A 171 6.83 5.25 14.49
N TYR A 172 5.71 4.56 14.34
CA TYR A 172 4.54 4.76 15.19
C TYR A 172 4.69 4.13 16.58
N LYS A 173 5.54 3.11 16.75
CA LYS A 173 5.98 2.59 18.06
C LYS A 173 6.98 3.50 18.80
N ASN A 174 7.38 4.65 18.23
CA ASN A 174 8.43 5.52 18.76
C ASN A 174 9.83 4.86 18.84
N LYS A 175 10.10 3.78 18.09
CA LYS A 175 11.45 3.14 18.08
C LYS A 175 12.44 3.83 17.14
N ILE A 176 11.94 4.68 16.25
CA ILE A 176 12.67 5.38 15.19
C ILE A 176 12.29 6.87 15.23
N SER A 177 13.28 7.76 15.15
CA SER A 177 13.08 9.21 15.09
C SER A 177 12.78 9.72 13.67
N ASN A 178 12.34 10.98 13.53
CA ASN A 178 12.07 11.59 12.21
C ASN A 178 13.28 11.58 11.27
N ARG A 179 14.52 11.65 11.81
CA ARG A 179 15.74 11.57 11.01
C ARG A 179 16.05 10.14 10.58
N GLU A 180 15.82 9.17 11.46
CA GLU A 180 16.05 7.76 11.16
C GLU A 180 15.04 7.22 10.12
N ILE A 181 13.77 7.66 10.15
CA ILE A 181 12.78 7.26 9.14
C ILE A 181 13.13 7.82 7.75
N LEU A 182 13.69 9.03 7.67
CA LEU A 182 14.18 9.59 6.41
C LEU A 182 15.34 8.76 5.85
N LYS A 183 16.32 8.40 6.69
CA LYS A 183 17.42 7.49 6.30
C LYS A 183 16.91 6.13 5.84
N TYR A 184 15.91 5.58 6.54
CA TYR A 184 15.27 4.33 6.14
C TYR A 184 14.55 4.46 4.79
N GLY A 185 13.83 5.58 4.55
CA GLY A 185 13.22 5.87 3.26
C GLY A 185 14.24 5.94 2.12
N ILE A 186 15.39 6.59 2.35
CA ILE A 186 16.51 6.62 1.40
C ILE A 186 17.05 5.20 1.15
N LEU A 187 17.22 4.38 2.19
CA LEU A 187 17.66 2.99 2.03
C LEU A 187 16.69 2.18 1.15
N VAL A 188 15.38 2.29 1.41
CA VAL A 188 14.35 1.62 0.60
C VAL A 188 14.40 2.11 -0.85
N PHE A 189 14.60 3.41 -1.07
CA PHE A 189 14.76 3.99 -2.40
C PHE A 189 16.01 3.49 -3.13
N VAL A 190 17.14 3.35 -2.45
CA VAL A 190 18.37 2.78 -3.02
C VAL A 190 18.17 1.31 -3.41
N ILE A 191 17.50 0.52 -2.56
CA ILE A 191 17.17 -0.89 -2.87
C ILE A 191 16.31 -0.94 -4.14
N LEU A 192 15.32 -0.05 -4.29
CA LEU A 192 14.49 0.02 -5.48
C LEU A 192 15.25 0.39 -6.75
N LEU A 193 16.12 1.38 -6.64
CA LEU A 193 17.00 1.77 -7.73
C LEU A 193 17.86 0.59 -8.18
N GLY A 194 18.50 -0.10 -7.24
CA GLY A 194 19.30 -1.29 -7.51
C GLY A 194 18.50 -2.37 -8.25
N LEU A 195 17.31 -2.72 -7.75
CA LEU A 195 16.44 -3.71 -8.39
C LEU A 195 15.97 -3.30 -9.79
N SER A 196 15.78 -2.01 -10.02
CA SER A 196 15.31 -1.50 -11.31
C SER A 196 16.43 -1.45 -12.35
N ILE A 197 17.64 -1.05 -11.94
CA ILE A 197 18.84 -1.07 -12.77
C ILE A 197 19.22 -2.50 -13.15
N LEU A 198 19.24 -3.42 -12.18
CA LEU A 198 19.53 -4.85 -12.43
C LEU A 198 18.58 -5.44 -13.48
N ARG A 199 17.30 -5.02 -13.48
CA ARG A 199 16.34 -5.47 -14.49
C ARG A 199 16.63 -4.88 -15.86
N LEU A 200 16.93 -3.58 -15.96
CA LEU A 200 17.24 -2.94 -17.24
C LEU A 200 18.46 -3.59 -17.87
N TYR A 201 19.48 -3.89 -17.05
CA TYR A 201 20.64 -4.64 -17.48
C TYR A 201 20.28 -6.06 -17.95
N ALA A 202 19.47 -6.80 -17.18
CA ALA A 202 19.02 -8.14 -17.56
C ALA A 202 18.15 -8.16 -18.83
N LEU A 203 17.38 -7.11 -19.11
CA LEU A 203 16.52 -6.98 -20.28
C LEU A 203 17.19 -6.28 -21.47
N ARG A 204 18.43 -5.79 -21.33
CA ARG A 204 19.15 -5.00 -22.33
C ARG A 204 18.34 -3.80 -22.86
N VAL A 205 17.59 -3.13 -22.00
CA VAL A 205 16.81 -1.93 -22.35
C VAL A 205 17.53 -0.70 -21.79
N GLU A 206 17.82 0.27 -22.65
CA GLU A 206 18.43 1.55 -22.27
C GLU A 206 17.37 2.52 -21.71
N GLY A 207 17.72 3.26 -20.64
CA GLY A 207 16.86 4.31 -20.06
C GLY A 207 17.03 4.49 -18.55
N ASN A 208 16.54 5.62 -18.01
CA ASN A 208 16.48 5.82 -16.56
C ASN A 208 15.26 5.09 -15.98
N PRO A 209 15.44 4.11 -15.06
CA PRO A 209 14.35 3.27 -14.57
C PRO A 209 13.27 4.02 -13.78
N ILE A 210 13.61 5.14 -13.15
CA ILE A 210 12.67 5.89 -12.31
C ILE A 210 11.77 6.74 -13.19
N THR A 211 12.38 7.60 -14.00
CA THR A 211 11.62 8.57 -14.81
C THR A 211 10.73 7.83 -15.80
N SER A 212 11.25 6.80 -16.48
CA SER A 212 10.44 5.98 -17.38
C SER A 212 9.20 5.38 -16.72
N ARG A 213 9.28 5.00 -15.43
CA ARG A 213 8.16 4.40 -14.71
C ARG A 213 7.14 5.44 -14.26
N ILE A 214 7.59 6.57 -13.72
CA ILE A 214 6.72 7.69 -13.36
C ILE A 214 6.00 8.20 -14.62
N THR A 215 6.75 8.46 -15.70
CA THR A 215 6.19 8.91 -16.98
C THR A 215 5.20 7.90 -17.55
N LEU A 216 5.47 6.60 -17.50
CA LEU A 216 4.53 5.58 -17.97
C LEU A 216 3.22 5.58 -17.16
N THR A 217 3.30 5.60 -15.83
CA THR A 217 2.09 5.57 -14.98
C THR A 217 1.26 6.85 -15.10
N MET A 218 1.94 8.00 -15.18
CA MET A 218 1.29 9.29 -15.30
C MET A 218 0.75 9.55 -16.70
N SER A 219 1.39 9.06 -17.76
CA SER A 219 0.84 9.14 -19.12
C SER A 219 -0.42 8.29 -19.27
N VAL A 220 -0.44 7.10 -18.66
CA VAL A 220 -1.65 6.26 -18.61
C VAL A 220 -2.78 6.99 -17.87
N TYR A 221 -2.47 7.64 -16.75
CA TYR A 221 -3.44 8.48 -16.06
C TYR A 221 -3.96 9.62 -16.95
N ASP A 222 -3.08 10.33 -17.64
CA ASP A 222 -3.45 11.47 -18.51
C ASP A 222 -4.33 11.02 -19.68
N ILE A 223 -4.04 9.86 -20.28
CA ILE A 223 -4.88 9.26 -21.34
C ILE A 223 -6.26 8.90 -20.78
N ILE A 224 -6.32 8.26 -19.60
CA ILE A 224 -7.60 7.91 -18.97
C ILE A 224 -8.40 9.18 -18.66
N PHE A 225 -7.75 10.22 -18.14
CA PHE A 225 -8.39 11.48 -17.80
C PHE A 225 -8.97 12.21 -19.02
N ASN A 226 -8.22 12.27 -20.12
CA ASN A 226 -8.65 13.02 -21.31
C ASN A 226 -9.65 12.23 -22.17
N ASN A 227 -9.51 10.91 -22.27
CA ASN A 227 -10.25 10.11 -23.26
C ASN A 227 -11.26 9.12 -22.65
N PHE A 228 -11.12 8.75 -21.37
CA PHE A 228 -11.91 7.68 -20.74
C PHE A 228 -12.55 8.08 -19.42
N ASN A 229 -12.76 9.38 -19.20
CA ASN A 229 -13.36 9.93 -17.98
C ASN A 229 -14.80 9.41 -17.79
N GLY A 230 -15.01 8.56 -16.77
CA GLY A 230 -16.31 7.96 -16.45
C GLY A 230 -16.81 6.93 -17.45
N VAL A 231 -15.96 6.43 -18.35
CA VAL A 231 -16.38 5.50 -19.42
C VAL A 231 -16.60 4.08 -18.88
N PHE A 232 -15.86 3.68 -17.84
CA PHE A 232 -15.86 2.29 -17.38
C PHE A 232 -16.99 1.95 -16.40
N ASN A 233 -17.72 2.93 -15.85
CA ASN A 233 -18.90 2.75 -14.98
C ASN A 233 -18.69 1.74 -13.83
N GLY A 234 -17.50 1.72 -13.23
CA GLY A 234 -17.15 0.80 -12.14
C GLY A 234 -16.58 -0.55 -12.58
N TYR A 235 -16.47 -0.81 -13.88
CA TYR A 235 -15.99 -2.09 -14.42
C TYR A 235 -14.55 -2.39 -14.02
N ILE A 236 -13.67 -1.38 -13.87
CA ILE A 236 -12.28 -1.61 -13.43
C ILE A 236 -12.25 -2.14 -11.99
N HIS A 237 -13.01 -1.53 -11.07
CA HIS A 237 -13.09 -1.99 -9.68
C HIS A 237 -13.82 -3.34 -9.56
N TYR A 238 -14.86 -3.60 -10.34
CA TYR A 238 -15.49 -4.93 -10.39
C TYR A 238 -14.52 -5.98 -10.95
N ALA A 239 -13.79 -5.65 -11.99
CA ALA A 239 -12.82 -6.54 -12.61
C ALA A 239 -11.69 -6.93 -11.65
N ALA A 240 -11.33 -6.06 -10.70
CA ALA A 240 -10.35 -6.37 -9.65
C ALA A 240 -10.80 -7.55 -8.75
N ILE A 241 -12.11 -7.72 -8.56
CA ILE A 241 -12.68 -8.79 -7.72
C ILE A 241 -12.99 -10.03 -8.57
N PHE A 242 -13.74 -9.84 -9.65
CA PHE A 242 -14.24 -10.95 -10.46
C PHE A 242 -13.15 -11.69 -11.23
N SER A 243 -11.99 -11.06 -11.48
CA SER A 243 -10.88 -11.73 -12.15
C SER A 243 -10.30 -12.88 -11.33
N TYR A 244 -10.37 -12.81 -10.00
CA TYR A 244 -9.89 -13.87 -9.12
C TYR A 244 -10.78 -15.12 -9.15
N PHE A 245 -12.06 -14.95 -9.51
CA PHE A 245 -12.99 -16.05 -9.74
C PHE A 245 -12.94 -16.56 -11.19
N GLY A 246 -12.05 -16.02 -12.03
CA GLY A 246 -11.92 -16.40 -13.44
C GLY A 246 -13.05 -15.87 -14.33
N LEU A 247 -13.89 -14.97 -13.83
CA LEU A 247 -15.09 -14.48 -14.53
C LEU A 247 -14.80 -13.34 -15.51
N CYS A 248 -13.68 -12.63 -15.33
CA CYS A 248 -13.27 -11.55 -16.22
C CYS A 248 -11.75 -11.38 -16.26
N ASN A 249 -11.27 -10.56 -17.20
CA ASN A 249 -9.86 -10.14 -17.21
C ASN A 249 -9.56 -9.27 -15.98
N GLY A 250 -8.35 -9.36 -15.44
CA GLY A 250 -7.92 -8.49 -14.32
C GLY A 250 -7.98 -7.01 -14.68
N ALA A 251 -8.26 -6.16 -13.70
CA ALA A 251 -8.43 -4.71 -13.87
C ALA A 251 -7.31 -4.03 -14.69
N ARG A 252 -6.06 -4.39 -14.42
CA ARG A 252 -4.87 -3.88 -15.17
C ARG A 252 -4.81 -4.34 -16.63
N THR A 253 -5.38 -5.50 -16.92
CA THR A 253 -5.46 -6.06 -18.28
C THR A 253 -6.61 -5.42 -19.06
N VAL A 254 -7.73 -5.13 -18.37
CA VAL A 254 -8.85 -4.39 -18.94
C VAL A 254 -8.37 -3.03 -19.45
N ILE A 255 -7.65 -2.28 -18.61
CA ILE A 255 -7.11 -0.95 -18.97
C ILE A 255 -6.12 -1.05 -20.13
N ALA A 256 -5.23 -2.05 -20.12
CA ALA A 256 -4.28 -2.23 -21.22
C ALA A 256 -4.99 -2.50 -22.56
N LYS A 257 -6.00 -3.38 -22.55
CA LYS A 257 -6.80 -3.68 -23.75
C LYS A 257 -7.56 -2.46 -24.26
N THR A 258 -8.07 -1.62 -23.37
CA THR A 258 -8.80 -0.40 -23.76
C THR A 258 -7.88 0.68 -24.32
N LEU A 259 -6.60 0.65 -23.96
CA LEU A 259 -5.56 1.48 -24.56
C LEU A 259 -4.98 0.87 -25.86
N GLY A 260 -5.55 -0.22 -26.37
CA GLY A 260 -5.10 -0.91 -27.57
C GLY A 260 -3.82 -1.74 -27.40
N ILE A 261 -3.36 -1.96 -26.16
CA ILE A 261 -2.15 -2.71 -25.86
C ILE A 261 -2.54 -4.13 -25.44
N TYR A 262 -2.34 -5.08 -26.34
CA TYR A 262 -2.64 -6.48 -26.12
C TYR A 262 -1.49 -7.20 -25.40
N SER A 263 -1.83 -8.23 -24.61
CA SER A 263 -0.89 -9.12 -23.89
C SER A 263 -0.06 -8.51 -22.75
N VAL A 264 -0.32 -7.24 -22.38
CA VAL A 264 0.36 -6.55 -21.28
C VAL A 264 -0.66 -6.13 -20.21
N SER A 265 -0.22 -6.03 -18.96
CA SER A 265 -1.00 -5.41 -17.88
C SER A 265 -0.44 -4.00 -17.60
N ILE A 266 -1.29 -2.98 -17.64
CA ILE A 266 -0.90 -1.60 -17.37
C ILE A 266 -1.59 -1.14 -16.08
N THR A 267 -0.81 -0.57 -15.18
CA THR A 267 -1.30 -0.07 -13.89
C THR A 267 -1.74 1.38 -14.01
N PRO A 268 -3.02 1.70 -13.76
CA PRO A 268 -3.39 3.09 -13.53
C PRO A 268 -2.90 3.53 -12.15
N THR A 269 -2.70 4.83 -11.98
CA THR A 269 -2.58 5.44 -10.65
C THR A 269 -3.90 5.26 -9.87
N ILE A 270 -3.86 5.39 -8.55
CA ILE A 270 -5.08 5.38 -7.72
C ILE A 270 -6.12 6.40 -8.22
N VAL A 271 -5.67 7.57 -8.67
CA VAL A 271 -6.55 8.61 -9.25
C VAL A 271 -7.10 8.16 -10.59
N GLY A 272 -6.26 7.62 -11.48
CA GLY A 272 -6.68 7.17 -12.81
C GLY A 272 -7.73 6.07 -12.79
N ALA A 273 -7.63 5.12 -11.88
CA ALA A 273 -8.65 4.08 -11.74
C ALA A 273 -10.04 4.65 -11.41
N ILE A 274 -10.10 5.65 -10.52
CA ILE A 274 -11.36 6.27 -10.10
C ILE A 274 -11.92 7.15 -11.22
N VAL A 275 -11.06 7.96 -11.85
CA VAL A 275 -11.47 8.83 -12.97
C VAL A 275 -11.99 8.00 -14.13
N GLY A 276 -11.34 6.88 -14.45
CA GLY A 276 -11.81 5.98 -15.50
C GLY A 276 -13.18 5.39 -15.19
N ASP A 277 -13.39 4.91 -13.97
CA ASP A 277 -14.64 4.21 -13.60
C ASP A 277 -15.82 5.14 -13.34
N TYR A 278 -15.61 6.22 -12.60
CA TYR A 278 -16.70 7.02 -12.03
C TYR A 278 -16.59 8.50 -12.38
N GLY A 279 -15.57 8.87 -13.14
CA GLY A 279 -15.30 10.22 -13.57
C GLY A 279 -14.63 11.10 -12.53
N THR A 280 -14.30 12.33 -12.93
CA THR A 280 -13.56 13.29 -12.09
C THR A 280 -14.29 13.68 -10.81
N LEU A 281 -15.63 13.76 -10.84
CA LEU A 281 -16.43 14.10 -9.66
C LEU A 281 -16.32 13.03 -8.55
N ALA A 282 -16.04 11.78 -8.90
CA ALA A 282 -15.92 10.68 -7.95
C ALA A 282 -14.65 10.73 -7.09
N ILE A 283 -13.69 11.60 -7.43
CA ILE A 283 -12.50 11.88 -6.61
C ILE A 283 -12.91 12.34 -5.21
N ILE A 284 -13.95 13.18 -5.11
CA ILE A 284 -14.44 13.73 -3.85
C ILE A 284 -14.91 12.61 -2.91
N PRO A 285 -15.94 11.81 -3.24
CA PRO A 285 -16.40 10.75 -2.34
C PRO A 285 -15.30 9.71 -2.09
N TYR A 286 -14.49 9.35 -3.08
CA TYR A 286 -13.47 8.31 -2.91
C TYR A 286 -12.35 8.73 -1.95
N PHE A 287 -11.64 9.83 -2.24
CA PHE A 287 -10.56 10.31 -1.37
C PHE A 287 -11.11 10.87 -0.06
N GLY A 288 -12.37 11.29 -0.05
CA GLY A 288 -13.14 11.62 1.13
C GLY A 288 -13.26 10.45 2.10
N MET A 289 -13.85 9.35 1.64
CA MET A 289 -14.01 8.14 2.44
C MET A 289 -12.67 7.52 2.82
N LEU A 290 -11.75 7.41 1.88
CA LEU A 290 -10.42 6.83 2.09
C LEU A 290 -9.62 7.67 3.11
N GLY A 291 -9.66 9.00 2.99
CA GLY A 291 -9.06 9.94 3.95
C GLY A 291 -9.64 9.78 5.35
N ILE A 292 -10.96 9.87 5.49
CA ILE A 292 -11.64 9.76 6.78
C ILE A 292 -11.33 8.41 7.44
N PHE A 293 -11.42 7.32 6.67
CA PHE A 293 -11.12 5.97 7.13
C PHE A 293 -9.69 5.85 7.66
N LEU A 294 -8.68 6.23 6.85
CA LEU A 294 -7.28 6.12 7.26
C LEU A 294 -6.93 7.07 8.41
N GLY A 295 -7.52 8.27 8.46
CA GLY A 295 -7.35 9.23 9.55
C GLY A 295 -7.90 8.73 10.89
N PHE A 296 -9.06 8.07 10.84
CA PHE A 296 -9.66 7.42 12.00
C PHE A 296 -8.83 6.19 12.44
N PHE A 297 -8.47 5.33 11.49
CA PHE A 297 -7.71 4.11 11.77
C PHE A 297 -6.30 4.39 12.29
N TYR A 298 -5.67 5.48 11.84
CA TYR A 298 -4.41 5.97 12.39
C TYR A 298 -4.48 6.19 13.91
N LYS A 299 -5.57 6.79 14.40
CA LYS A 299 -5.75 7.04 15.84
C LYS A 299 -5.97 5.74 16.61
N LEU A 300 -6.78 4.84 16.06
CA LEU A 300 -6.93 3.49 16.61
C LEU A 300 -5.59 2.75 16.69
N ALA A 301 -4.82 2.73 15.62
CA ALA A 301 -3.52 2.09 15.56
C ALA A 301 -2.54 2.63 16.61
N LYS A 302 -2.55 3.96 16.83
CA LYS A 302 -1.71 4.61 17.84
C LYS A 302 -2.10 4.22 19.27
N ASP A 303 -3.39 4.13 19.55
CA ASP A 303 -3.92 3.89 20.90
C ASP A 303 -3.91 2.40 21.28
N PHE A 304 -4.22 1.52 20.34
CA PHE A 304 -4.48 0.10 20.60
C PHE A 304 -3.31 -0.85 20.24
N ARG A 305 -2.42 -0.43 19.34
CA ARG A 305 -1.26 -1.24 18.88
C ARG A 305 -1.65 -2.65 18.40
N GLY A 306 -0.68 -3.57 18.31
CA GLY A 306 -0.88 -4.96 17.89
C GLY A 306 -1.44 -5.06 16.46
N VAL A 307 -2.52 -5.84 16.28
CA VAL A 307 -3.18 -6.05 14.98
C VAL A 307 -3.58 -4.72 14.32
N TYR A 308 -4.11 -3.76 15.07
CA TYR A 308 -4.51 -2.44 14.53
C TYR A 308 -3.31 -1.70 13.92
N LEU A 309 -2.17 -1.71 14.60
CA LEU A 309 -0.96 -1.07 14.10
C LEU A 309 -0.31 -1.85 12.96
N GLY A 310 -0.34 -3.17 13.00
CA GLY A 310 0.16 -4.03 11.92
C GLY A 310 -0.59 -3.76 10.61
N ILE A 311 -1.92 -3.80 10.65
CA ILE A 311 -2.76 -3.54 9.46
C ILE A 311 -2.64 -2.09 9.02
N TYR A 312 -2.60 -1.14 9.95
CA TYR A 312 -2.40 0.27 9.57
C TYR A 312 -1.07 0.46 8.84
N GLY A 313 0.01 -0.23 9.25
CA GLY A 313 1.28 -0.20 8.53
C GLY A 313 1.17 -0.70 7.08
N ILE A 314 0.37 -1.75 6.85
CA ILE A 314 0.12 -2.31 5.52
C ILE A 314 -0.71 -1.35 4.67
N LEU A 315 -1.81 -0.82 5.21
CA LEU A 315 -2.65 0.17 4.53
C LEU A 315 -1.86 1.44 4.22
N PHE A 316 -1.00 1.88 5.13
CA PHE A 316 -0.09 2.98 4.92
C PHE A 316 0.80 2.72 3.70
N ALA A 317 1.42 1.54 3.62
CA ALA A 317 2.29 1.18 2.51
C ALA A 317 1.54 1.09 1.18
N TYR A 318 0.40 0.40 1.13
CA TYR A 318 -0.40 0.29 -0.10
C TYR A 318 -1.02 1.62 -0.54
N THR A 319 -1.36 2.53 0.39
CA THR A 319 -1.83 3.87 0.01
C THR A 319 -0.72 4.65 -0.71
N LEU A 320 0.52 4.58 -0.21
CA LEU A 320 1.66 5.27 -0.83
C LEU A 320 2.05 4.64 -2.18
N ILE A 321 2.09 3.31 -2.24
CA ILE A 321 2.42 2.60 -3.49
C ILE A 321 1.28 2.73 -4.52
N GLY A 322 0.03 2.88 -4.06
CA GLY A 322 -1.15 3.09 -4.90
C GLY A 322 -1.07 4.35 -5.77
N ILE A 323 -0.26 5.35 -5.41
CA ILE A 323 0.06 6.50 -6.27
C ILE A 323 0.59 6.02 -7.62
N GLU A 324 1.41 4.96 -7.62
CA GLU A 324 2.03 4.38 -8.81
C GLU A 324 1.22 3.25 -9.43
N SER A 325 0.82 2.27 -8.61
CA SER A 325 0.29 0.98 -9.10
C SER A 325 -1.23 0.82 -8.97
N GLY A 326 -1.91 1.84 -8.42
CA GLY A 326 -3.32 1.78 -8.05
C GLY A 326 -3.60 0.80 -6.90
N ILE A 327 -4.85 0.80 -6.42
CA ILE A 327 -5.36 -0.12 -5.39
C ILE A 327 -6.39 -1.05 -6.07
N LEU A 328 -5.93 -1.86 -7.01
CA LEU A 328 -6.79 -2.71 -7.86
C LEU A 328 -6.49 -4.20 -7.74
N ASP A 329 -5.71 -4.59 -6.74
CA ASP A 329 -5.47 -6.00 -6.43
C ASP A 329 -6.41 -6.44 -5.30
N LEU A 330 -7.05 -7.61 -5.43
CA LEU A 330 -8.07 -8.11 -4.50
C LEU A 330 -7.56 -8.22 -3.07
N ASP A 331 -6.35 -8.71 -2.88
CA ASP A 331 -5.68 -8.82 -1.59
C ASP A 331 -5.58 -7.46 -0.89
N VAL A 332 -5.28 -6.40 -1.65
CA VAL A 332 -5.24 -5.04 -1.12
C VAL A 332 -6.63 -4.58 -0.70
N ILE A 333 -7.64 -4.80 -1.55
CA ILE A 333 -9.04 -4.49 -1.24
C ILE A 333 -9.46 -5.22 0.06
N LEU A 334 -9.10 -6.50 0.21
CA LEU A 334 -9.38 -7.28 1.42
C LEU A 334 -8.70 -6.69 2.65
N TYR A 335 -7.48 -6.14 2.55
CA TYR A 335 -6.84 -5.45 3.68
C TYR A 335 -7.57 -4.18 4.09
N TYR A 336 -8.03 -3.37 3.13
CA TYR A 336 -8.85 -2.18 3.43
C TYR A 336 -10.17 -2.58 4.09
N PHE A 337 -10.81 -3.64 3.58
CA PHE A 337 -12.04 -4.18 4.17
C PHE A 337 -11.82 -4.71 5.59
N PHE A 338 -10.71 -5.42 5.84
CA PHE A 338 -10.36 -5.91 7.16
C PHE A 338 -10.09 -4.77 8.14
N GLY A 339 -9.41 -3.70 7.69
CA GLY A 339 -9.25 -2.47 8.47
C GLY A 339 -10.59 -1.80 8.80
N LEU A 340 -11.53 -1.75 7.85
CA LEU A 340 -12.89 -1.24 8.07
C LEU A 340 -13.64 -2.07 9.12
N ILE A 341 -13.58 -3.40 9.05
CA ILE A 341 -14.18 -4.28 10.05
C ILE A 341 -13.64 -3.97 11.44
N LEU A 342 -12.32 -3.77 11.57
CA LEU A 342 -11.71 -3.41 12.86
C LEU A 342 -12.18 -2.06 13.39
N CYS A 343 -12.34 -1.06 12.51
CA CYS A 343 -12.93 0.23 12.89
C CYS A 343 -14.36 0.04 13.42
N ILE A 344 -15.20 -0.69 12.68
CA ILE A 344 -16.60 -0.95 13.04
C ILE A 344 -16.68 -1.73 14.34
N TYR A 345 -15.84 -2.75 14.52
CA TYR A 345 -15.77 -3.56 15.73
C TYR A 345 -15.51 -2.72 16.98
N VAL A 346 -14.56 -1.78 16.92
CA VAL A 346 -14.28 -0.87 18.05
C VAL A 346 -15.46 0.06 18.32
N ILE A 347 -16.12 0.57 17.27
CA ILE A 347 -17.32 1.42 17.41
C ILE A 347 -18.49 0.64 18.03
N LEU A 348 -18.70 -0.61 17.62
CA LEU A 348 -19.77 -1.47 18.14
C LEU A 348 -19.51 -1.89 19.59
N LEU A 349 -18.28 -2.24 19.94
CA LEU A 349 -17.89 -2.56 21.31
C LEU A 349 -18.17 -1.40 22.28
N ARG A 350 -18.07 -0.16 21.81
CA ARG A 350 -18.49 1.02 22.59
C ARG A 350 -20.00 1.03 22.81
N LYS A 351 -20.80 0.81 21.75
CA LYS A 351 -22.27 0.84 21.83
C LYS A 351 -22.84 -0.26 22.72
N LEU A 352 -22.25 -1.46 22.72
CA LEU A 352 -22.72 -2.61 23.51
C LEU A 352 -22.42 -2.49 25.01
N LYS A 353 -21.56 -1.55 25.41
CA LYS A 353 -21.18 -1.31 26.82
C LYS A 353 -21.81 -0.05 27.43
N ARG A 354 -22.57 0.72 26.64
CA ARG A 354 -23.55 1.70 27.13
C ARG A 354 -24.89 1.01 27.26
#